data_AF-A0A286DW11-F1
#
_entry.id   AF-A0A286DW11-F1
#
_cell.length_a   1.000
_cell.length_b   1.000
_cell.length_c   1.000
_cell.angle_alpha   90.00
_cell.angle_beta   90.00
_cell.angle_gamma   90.00
#
_symmetry.space_group_name_H-M   'P 1'
#
loop_
_entity.id
_entity.type
_entity.pdbx_description
1 polymer ?
#
loop_
_entity_poly.entity_id
_entity_poly.type
_entity_poly.pdbx_seq_one_letter_code
_entity_poly.pdbx_strand_id
1 'polypeptide(L)'
;MTQPDLPRDTAKKDPTHAIWNRVTMPGYETTDRGERELAAVLAVHHLVCNGGVGHAVTVLRQAQLSAAAEGAAYFGLTRLAASFDGMAQAQAFEDVYDFGRSGPLLNRLEEDYDAHTEGGRIHWALRRKLRASPEDFSSA
;
A
#
# COMPACT_ATOMS: atom_id res chain seq x y z
N MET A 1 -39.56 -29.23 21.46
CA MET A 1 -39.42 -27.86 20.91
C MET A 1 -38.02 -27.75 20.35
N THR A 2 -37.89 -27.90 19.03
CA THR A 2 -36.60 -27.92 18.32
C THR A 2 -36.22 -26.48 18.01
N GLN A 3 -35.07 -26.02 18.50
CA GLN A 3 -34.52 -24.72 18.20
C GLN A 3 -34.20 -24.66 16.69
N PRO A 4 -34.64 -23.63 15.94
CA PRO A 4 -34.34 -23.56 14.51
C PRO A 4 -32.85 -23.28 14.32
N ASP A 5 -32.18 -24.16 13.58
CA ASP A 5 -30.83 -23.94 13.05
C ASP A 5 -30.84 -22.66 12.22
N LEU A 6 -30.22 -21.60 12.73
CA LEU A 6 -29.93 -20.42 11.93
C LEU A 6 -28.97 -20.84 10.81
N PRO A 7 -29.19 -20.41 9.55
CA PRO A 7 -28.28 -20.70 8.46
C PRO A 7 -26.88 -20.19 8.86
N ARG A 8 -25.88 -21.07 8.85
CA ARG A 8 -24.48 -20.63 8.90
C ARG A 8 -24.29 -19.71 7.71
N ASP A 9 -24.19 -18.42 7.99
CA ASP A 9 -23.93 -17.40 7.00
C ASP A 9 -22.59 -17.73 6.34
N THR A 10 -22.66 -18.34 5.15
CA THR A 10 -21.51 -18.65 4.30
C THR A 10 -21.14 -17.40 3.50
N ALA A 11 -21.02 -16.27 4.20
CA ALA A 11 -20.45 -15.07 3.63
C ALA A 11 -19.07 -15.42 3.07
N LYS A 12 -19.00 -15.60 1.76
CA LYS A 12 -17.79 -15.94 1.03
C LYS A 12 -16.75 -14.88 1.42
N LYS A 13 -15.69 -15.29 2.13
CA LYS A 13 -14.65 -14.37 2.59
C LYS A 13 -14.18 -13.56 1.39
N ASP A 14 -14.15 -12.24 1.54
CA ASP A 14 -13.65 -11.35 0.51
C ASP A 14 -12.22 -11.76 0.15
N PRO A 15 -11.95 -12.23 -1.08
CA PRO A 15 -10.63 -12.73 -1.45
C PRO A 15 -9.54 -11.66 -1.30
N THR A 16 -9.91 -10.37 -1.31
CA THR A 16 -8.94 -9.29 -1.11
C THR A 16 -8.36 -9.27 0.30
N HIS A 17 -9.09 -9.73 1.32
CA HIS A 17 -8.53 -9.87 2.67
C HIS A 17 -7.46 -10.96 2.73
N ALA A 18 -7.66 -12.09 2.03
CA ALA A 18 -6.67 -13.16 1.99
C ALA A 18 -5.39 -12.70 1.30
N ILE A 19 -5.53 -12.02 0.15
CA ILE A 19 -4.40 -11.41 -0.56
C ILE A 19 -3.70 -10.36 0.31
N TRP A 20 -4.45 -9.41 0.89
CA TRP A 20 -3.90 -8.36 1.74
C TRP A 20 -3.06 -8.93 2.89
N ASN A 21 -3.62 -9.87 3.64
CA ASN A 21 -2.91 -10.49 4.77
C ASN A 21 -1.66 -11.24 4.29
N ARG A 22 -1.76 -11.98 3.19
CA ARG A 22 -0.65 -12.74 2.61
C ARG A 22 0.51 -11.83 2.21
N VAL A 23 0.25 -10.76 1.46
CA VAL A 23 1.31 -9.87 0.97
C VAL A 23 1.97 -9.04 2.08
N THR A 24 1.31 -8.88 3.23
CA THR A 24 1.89 -8.19 4.41
C THR A 24 2.78 -9.10 5.28
N MET A 25 2.85 -10.40 4.98
CA MET A 25 3.67 -11.32 5.76
C MET A 25 5.18 -11.04 5.56
N PRO A 26 5.99 -11.05 6.63
CA PRO A 26 7.44 -10.94 6.51
C PRO A 26 8.02 -12.03 5.62
N GLY A 27 8.91 -11.66 4.70
CA GLY A 27 9.56 -12.60 3.77
C GLY A 27 8.64 -13.12 2.66
N TYR A 28 7.47 -12.51 2.47
CA TYR A 28 6.59 -12.85 1.36
C TYR A 28 7.25 -12.51 0.02
N GLU A 29 7.29 -13.50 -0.88
CA GLU A 29 7.76 -13.38 -2.25
C GLU A 29 6.69 -13.96 -3.19
N THR A 30 6.54 -13.35 -4.36
CA THR A 30 5.57 -13.78 -5.37
C THR A 30 6.07 -13.42 -6.76
N THR A 31 5.71 -14.25 -7.73
CA THR A 31 5.88 -13.94 -9.15
C THR A 31 4.68 -13.21 -9.74
N ASP A 32 3.55 -13.26 -9.03
CA ASP A 32 2.30 -12.66 -9.49
C ASP A 32 2.39 -11.14 -9.42
N ARG A 33 2.14 -10.50 -10.56
CA ARG A 33 2.35 -9.07 -10.71
C ARG A 33 1.52 -8.27 -9.71
N GLY A 34 0.22 -8.55 -9.61
CA GLY A 34 -0.70 -7.79 -8.77
C GLY A 34 -0.35 -7.89 -7.29
N GLU A 35 0.11 -9.05 -6.82
CA GLU A 35 0.55 -9.23 -5.44
C GLU A 35 1.90 -8.55 -5.16
N ARG A 36 2.84 -8.60 -6.10
CA ARG A 36 4.12 -7.88 -6.00
C ARG A 36 3.91 -6.36 -5.93
N GLU A 37 3.07 -5.83 -6.81
CA GLU A 37 2.73 -4.40 -6.82
C GLU A 37 2.02 -3.99 -5.52
N LEU A 38 1.13 -4.84 -5.00
CA LEU A 38 0.43 -4.58 -3.74
C LEU A 38 1.39 -4.60 -2.55
N ALA A 39 2.31 -5.58 -2.51
CA ALA A 39 3.31 -5.67 -1.45
C ALA A 39 4.17 -4.40 -1.38
N ALA A 40 4.59 -3.86 -2.53
CA ALA A 40 5.35 -2.62 -2.59
C ALA A 40 4.56 -1.43 -2.03
N VAL A 41 3.30 -1.26 -2.44
CA VAL A 41 2.41 -0.21 -1.91
C VAL A 41 2.21 -0.33 -0.41
N LEU A 42 1.97 -1.56 0.09
CA LEU A 42 1.69 -1.79 1.50
C LEU A 42 2.92 -1.64 2.38
N ALA A 43 4.13 -1.90 1.87
CA ALA A 43 5.36 -1.65 2.60
C ALA A 43 5.51 -0.17 2.97
N VAL A 44 5.24 0.74 2.02
CA VAL A 44 5.26 2.19 2.30
C VAL A 44 4.08 2.56 3.20
N HIS A 45 2.86 2.14 2.85
CA HIS A 45 1.65 2.50 3.59
C HIS A 45 1.76 2.12 5.07
N HIS A 46 2.29 0.93 5.39
CA HIS A 46 2.46 0.47 6.76
C HIS A 46 3.44 1.34 7.56
N LEU A 47 4.57 1.73 6.96
CA LEU A 47 5.54 2.60 7.62
C LEU A 47 4.98 4.01 7.85
N VAL A 48 4.25 4.55 6.88
CA VAL A 48 3.57 5.84 7.05
C VAL A 48 2.52 5.77 8.16
N CYS A 49 1.69 4.72 8.20
CA CYS A 49 0.71 4.53 9.27
C CYS A 49 1.34 4.37 10.66
N ASN A 50 2.57 3.85 10.76
CA ASN A 50 3.25 3.62 12.04
C ASN A 50 4.09 4.82 12.52
N GLY A 51 4.59 5.67 11.60
CA GLY A 51 5.54 6.72 11.96
C GLY A 51 5.57 7.93 11.02
N GLY A 52 4.59 8.06 10.14
CA GLY A 52 4.51 9.12 9.13
C GLY A 52 5.46 8.91 7.95
N VAL A 53 5.35 9.81 6.98
CA VAL A 53 6.17 9.87 5.76
C VAL A 53 7.65 9.99 6.07
N GLY A 54 8.02 10.78 7.08
CA GLY A 54 9.42 10.87 7.51
C GLY A 54 10.00 9.51 7.92
N HIS A 55 9.23 8.66 8.59
CA HIS A 55 9.66 7.32 8.94
C HIS A 55 9.81 6.43 7.69
N ALA A 56 8.84 6.46 6.79
CA ALA A 56 8.92 5.68 5.55
C ALA A 56 10.14 6.07 4.68
N VAL A 57 10.38 7.38 4.53
CA VAL A 57 11.52 7.93 3.76
C VAL A 57 12.87 7.57 4.38
N THR A 58 12.97 7.52 5.71
CA THR A 58 14.24 7.20 6.38
C THR A 58 14.55 5.71 6.43
N VAL A 59 13.54 4.85 6.40
CA VAL A 59 13.68 3.39 6.49
C VAL A 59 13.81 2.73 5.12
N LEU A 60 13.05 3.18 4.13
CA LEU A 60 13.04 2.58 2.79
C LEU A 60 14.11 3.18 1.90
N ARG A 61 14.64 2.37 0.99
CA ARG A 61 15.52 2.84 -0.09
C ARG A 61 14.69 3.48 -1.20
N GLN A 62 15.30 4.41 -1.95
CA GLN A 62 14.69 5.02 -3.14
C GLN A 62 14.00 3.99 -4.05
N ALA A 63 14.68 2.89 -4.38
CA ALA A 63 14.12 1.85 -5.25
C ALA A 63 12.84 1.19 -4.71
N GLN A 64 12.69 1.07 -3.39
CA GLN A 64 11.49 0.51 -2.76
C GLN A 64 10.33 1.51 -2.82
N LEU A 65 10.61 2.80 -2.64
CA LEU A 65 9.63 3.88 -2.78
C LEU A 65 9.17 4.02 -4.25
N SER A 66 10.09 3.95 -5.21
CA SER A 66 9.76 3.93 -6.64
C SER A 66 8.93 2.70 -7.02
N ALA A 67 9.26 1.51 -6.50
CA ALA A 67 8.44 0.32 -6.72
C ALA A 67 7.01 0.49 -6.17
N ALA A 68 6.85 1.16 -5.02
CA ALA A 68 5.52 1.48 -4.50
C ALA A 68 4.76 2.47 -5.38
N ALA A 69 5.45 3.45 -5.97
CA ALA A 69 4.85 4.37 -6.94
C ALA A 69 4.35 3.63 -8.19
N GLU A 70 5.16 2.72 -8.74
CA GLU A 70 4.76 1.83 -9.84
C GLU A 70 3.55 0.97 -9.47
N GLY A 71 3.54 0.40 -8.26
CA GLY A 71 2.43 -0.39 -7.77
C GLY A 71 1.15 0.43 -7.60
N ALA A 72 1.23 1.63 -7.03
CA ALA A 72 0.10 2.54 -6.92
C ALA A 72 -0.45 2.92 -8.31
N ALA A 73 0.43 3.17 -9.28
CA ALA A 73 0.03 3.42 -10.67
C ALA A 73 -0.66 2.20 -11.30
N TYR A 74 -0.17 0.99 -11.06
CA TYR A 74 -0.79 -0.26 -11.52
C TYR A 74 -2.23 -0.44 -11.00
N PHE A 75 -2.49 -0.03 -9.76
CA PHE A 75 -3.84 0.00 -9.15
C PHE A 75 -4.69 1.21 -9.59
N GLY A 76 -4.15 2.11 -10.41
CA GLY A 76 -4.81 3.33 -10.87
C GLY A 76 -4.97 4.40 -9.79
N LEU A 77 -4.08 4.38 -8.79
CA LEU A 77 -4.00 5.37 -7.70
C LEU A 77 -2.98 6.45 -8.06
N THR A 78 -3.18 7.14 -9.18
CA THR A 78 -2.19 8.06 -9.78
C THR A 78 -1.66 9.12 -8.81
N ARG A 79 -2.49 9.66 -7.92
CA ARG A 79 -2.05 10.66 -6.95
C ARG A 79 -1.21 10.05 -5.81
N LEU A 80 -1.56 8.84 -5.38
CA LEU A 80 -0.74 8.11 -4.41
C LEU A 80 0.61 7.72 -5.01
N ALA A 81 0.63 7.34 -6.30
CA ALA A 81 1.87 7.10 -7.03
C ALA A 81 2.77 8.35 -7.03
N ALA A 82 2.21 9.52 -7.34
CA ALA A 82 2.95 10.79 -7.28
C ALA A 82 3.48 11.11 -5.87
N SER A 83 2.72 10.80 -4.83
CA SER A 83 3.17 10.94 -3.43
C SER A 83 4.38 10.05 -3.14
N PHE A 84 4.34 8.77 -3.54
CA PHE A 84 5.48 7.85 -3.39
C PHE A 84 6.70 8.25 -4.23
N ASP A 85 6.51 8.78 -5.44
CA ASP A 85 7.60 9.36 -6.23
C ASP A 85 8.25 10.55 -5.52
N GLY A 86 7.43 11.42 -4.90
CA GLY A 86 7.90 12.52 -4.06
C GLY A 86 8.73 12.03 -2.87
N MET A 87 8.30 10.95 -2.21
CA MET A 87 9.06 10.30 -1.14
C MET A 87 10.38 9.70 -1.67
N ALA A 88 10.38 9.06 -2.84
CA ALA A 88 11.58 8.51 -3.46
C ALA A 88 12.60 9.60 -3.78
N GLN A 89 12.13 10.75 -4.28
CA GLN A 89 12.97 11.93 -4.50
C GLN A 89 13.52 12.48 -3.19
N ALA A 90 12.67 12.63 -2.16
CA ALA A 90 13.08 13.08 -0.83
C ALA A 90 14.17 12.19 -0.22
N GLN A 91 14.05 10.86 -0.36
CA GLN A 91 15.03 9.91 0.12
C GLN A 91 16.39 10.02 -0.56
N ALA A 92 16.42 10.47 -1.82
CA ALA A 92 17.64 10.67 -2.58
C ALA A 92 18.40 11.96 -2.21
N PHE A 93 17.79 12.87 -1.43
CA PHE A 93 18.49 14.05 -0.93
C PHE A 93 19.36 13.70 0.29
N GLU A 94 20.63 14.10 0.26
CA GLU A 94 21.60 13.86 1.35
C GLU A 94 21.13 14.41 2.71
N ASP A 95 20.40 15.54 2.68
CA ASP A 95 19.92 16.25 3.87
C ASP A 95 18.64 15.65 4.47
N VAL A 96 18.14 14.50 4.00
CA VAL A 96 16.87 13.93 4.49
C VAL A 96 16.91 13.62 6.00
N TYR A 97 18.10 13.37 6.55
CA TYR A 97 18.36 13.15 7.98
C TYR A 97 18.53 14.45 8.78
N ASP A 98 18.62 15.61 8.14
CA ASP A 98 18.57 16.93 8.79
C ASP A 98 17.12 17.41 8.86
N PHE A 99 16.45 17.09 9.96
CA PHE A 99 15.06 17.48 10.21
C PHE A 99 14.79 18.98 10.08
N GLY A 100 15.77 19.85 10.33
CA GLY A 100 15.61 21.30 10.18
C GLY A 100 15.45 21.72 8.71
N ARG A 101 16.07 20.98 7.80
CA ARG A 101 16.03 21.23 6.35
C ARG A 101 14.95 20.42 5.64
N SER A 102 14.78 19.16 6.03
CA SER A 102 13.82 18.24 5.40
C SER A 102 12.39 18.41 5.94
N GLY A 103 12.21 18.98 7.13
CA GLY A 103 10.92 19.13 7.79
C GLY A 103 9.80 19.71 6.91
N PRO A 104 9.98 20.88 6.25
CA PRO A 104 8.95 21.45 5.38
C PRO A 104 8.58 20.55 4.19
N LEU A 105 9.54 19.83 3.60
CA LEU A 105 9.30 18.89 2.52
C LEU A 105 8.51 17.67 3.02
N LEU A 106 8.93 17.09 4.15
CA LEU A 106 8.29 15.92 4.74
C LEU A 106 6.84 16.23 5.18
N ASN A 107 6.59 17.40 5.76
CA ASN A 107 5.23 17.82 6.12
C ASN A 107 4.32 17.95 4.90
N ARG A 108 4.83 18.52 3.80
CA ARG A 108 4.06 18.60 2.54
C ARG A 108 3.74 17.21 1.99
N LEU A 109 4.71 16.30 2.02
CA LEU A 109 4.50 14.93 1.54
C LEU A 109 3.50 14.16 2.43
N GLU A 110 3.49 14.42 3.74
CA GLU A 110 2.48 13.90 4.67
C GLU A 110 1.08 14.37 4.29
N GLU A 111 0.89 15.68 4.12
CA GLU A 111 -0.40 16.28 3.73
C GLU A 111 -0.91 15.71 2.39
N ASP A 112 -0.01 15.60 1.40
CA ASP A 112 -0.33 15.02 0.09
C ASP A 112 -0.71 13.53 0.21
N TYR A 113 -0.02 12.78 1.07
CA TYR A 113 -0.30 11.36 1.29
C TYR A 113 -1.65 11.14 1.97
N ASP A 114 -1.94 11.86 3.05
CA ASP A 114 -3.17 11.71 3.83
C ASP A 114 -4.39 11.99 2.96
N ALA A 115 -4.37 13.07 2.19
CA ALA A 115 -5.42 13.44 1.24
C ALA A 115 -5.71 12.36 0.17
N HIS A 116 -4.83 11.37 0.01
CA HIS A 116 -4.91 10.34 -1.03
C HIS A 116 -5.11 8.92 -0.52
N THR A 117 -4.96 8.68 0.78
CA THR A 117 -5.15 7.36 1.41
C THR A 117 -6.41 7.25 2.25
N GLU A 118 -7.08 8.37 2.55
CA GLU A 118 -8.37 8.41 3.24
C GLU A 118 -9.42 7.42 2.68
N GLY A 119 -10.18 6.81 3.59
CA GLY A 119 -11.37 6.01 3.25
C GLY A 119 -11.07 4.61 2.68
N GLY A 120 -9.87 4.06 2.91
CA GLY A 120 -9.54 2.70 2.49
C GLY A 120 -9.35 2.52 0.98
N ARG A 121 -8.92 3.59 0.29
CA ARG A 121 -8.75 3.64 -1.17
C ARG A 121 -7.87 2.52 -1.73
N ILE A 122 -6.81 2.13 -1.03
CA ILE A 122 -5.92 1.04 -1.45
C ILE A 122 -6.69 -0.29 -1.50
N HIS A 123 -7.49 -0.58 -0.46
CA HIS A 123 -8.29 -1.81 -0.42
C HIS A 123 -9.40 -1.80 -1.49
N TRP A 124 -10.02 -0.65 -1.75
CA TRP A 124 -10.97 -0.51 -2.85
C TRP A 124 -10.32 -0.71 -4.23
N ALA A 125 -9.11 -0.18 -4.43
CA ALA A 125 -8.37 -0.34 -5.67
C ALA A 125 -7.95 -1.80 -5.90
N LEU A 126 -7.54 -2.51 -4.84
CA LEU A 126 -7.31 -3.95 -4.87
C LEU A 126 -8.55 -4.72 -5.32
N ARG A 127 -9.71 -4.46 -4.69
CA ARG A 127 -10.99 -5.08 -5.08
C ARG A 127 -11.34 -4.82 -6.55
N ARG A 128 -11.14 -3.59 -7.03
CA ARG A 128 -11.37 -3.23 -8.43
C ARG A 128 -10.44 -3.99 -9.36
N LYS A 129 -9.14 -4.04 -9.03
CA LYS A 129 -8.10 -4.65 -9.88
C LYS A 129 -8.24 -6.17 -9.94
N LEU A 130 -8.49 -6.83 -8.81
CA LEU A 130 -8.72 -8.27 -8.73
C LEU A 130 -9.92 -8.71 -9.60
N ARG A 131 -10.97 -7.89 -9.70
CA ARG A 131 -12.10 -8.18 -10.59
C ARG A 131 -11.77 -8.01 -12.08
N ALA A 132 -10.91 -7.04 -12.39
CA ALA A 132 -10.56 -6.71 -13.77
C ALA A 132 -9.50 -7.65 -14.36
N SER A 133 -8.57 -8.11 -13.52
CA SER A 133 -7.42 -8.93 -13.90
C SER A 133 -7.12 -9.97 -12.79
N PRO A 134 -8.01 -10.94 -12.55
CA PRO A 134 -7.80 -11.95 -11.52
C PRO A 134 -6.54 -12.79 -11.73
N GLU A 135 -6.08 -12.96 -12.97
CA GLU A 135 -4.88 -13.68 -13.35
C GLU A 135 -3.58 -13.06 -12.84
N ASP A 136 -3.60 -11.78 -12.46
CA ASP A 136 -2.44 -11.09 -11.88
C ASP A 136 -2.24 -11.41 -10.39
N PHE A 137 -3.10 -12.24 -9.79
CA PHE A 137 -3.07 -12.59 -8.38
C PHE A 137 -3.07 -14.11 -8.22
N SER A 138 -2.27 -14.62 -7.28
CA SER A 138 -2.39 -16.01 -6.83
C SER A 138 -3.84 -16.30 -6.45
N SER A 139 -4.35 -17.45 -6.88
CA SER A 139 -5.66 -17.94 -6.51
C SER A 139 -5.82 -17.85 -4.99
N ALA A 140 -6.71 -16.96 -4.54
CA ALA A 140 -6.97 -16.65 -3.14
C ALA A 140 -7.66 -17.79 -2.40
#